data_AF-A0A2E4A7Z2-F1
#
_entry.id   AF-A0A2E4A7Z2-F1
#
_cell.length_a   1.000
_cell.length_b   1.000
_cell.length_c   1.000
_cell.angle_alpha   90.00
_cell.angle_beta   90.00
_cell.angle_gamma   90.00
#
_symmetry.space_group_name_H-M   'P 1'
#
loop_
_entity.id
_entity.type
_entity.pdbx_description
1 polymer ?
#
loop_
_entity_poly.entity_id
_entity_poly.type
_entity_poly.pdbx_seq_one_letter_code
_entity_poly.pdbx_strand_id
1 'polypeptide(L)'
;MLVLSITDFGNQYEINDKILERTFLNRTPDEITNILRLSSYILDKMPSIVKNEGILYDIEGIVDKKNESVCQKIESVNDNLLCLTSGNSSLLGKFNENIIEKYLKIHFPHYEIINTATSGEKCGDIVVNTRTNMGRISIESKNYDVGRPIPSTEIDKFKRDLMNSGIKYGILISTNSRITGKETVDYETYKDKIILYVGPAGHDNFLLNLGIHYLKTLNELDAIHTRSINIRDNKCIRDKFDEISRTFENSLSKLNHGVNQINETEKKMASTFSLLRSSLQEIISDFNINLEKMNIEISDLKEGSCREYSQYAEIVDAIRNGRPDKNANKIKLLERLFNELHQKSYQFKIEESDIGFYKEEIYSGKVNYKGRSRIDIFFKETEEYTRPYPKKIVSMKNDNYIIELKENAETWAFILEKI
;
A
#
# COMPACT_ATOMS: atom_id res chain seq x y z
N MET A 1 -15.65 31.30 19.06
CA MET A 1 -15.84 32.45 18.15
C MET A 1 -14.49 33.12 18.05
N LEU A 2 -13.73 32.82 17.01
CA LEU A 2 -12.38 33.34 16.84
C LEU A 2 -12.48 34.70 16.13
N VAL A 3 -12.35 35.79 16.88
CA VAL A 3 -12.36 37.14 16.29
C VAL A 3 -10.95 37.47 15.81
N LEU A 4 -10.69 37.24 14.52
CA LEU A 4 -9.45 37.65 13.87
C LEU A 4 -9.53 39.14 13.53
N SER A 5 -9.00 39.99 14.42
CA SER A 5 -8.92 41.42 14.18
C SER A 5 -7.66 41.73 13.36
N ILE A 6 -7.81 41.83 12.04
CA ILE A 6 -6.73 42.27 11.14
C ILE A 6 -6.92 43.77 10.90
N THR A 7 -6.00 44.60 11.40
CA THR A 7 -5.97 46.04 11.10
C THR A 7 -5.13 46.27 9.85
N ASP A 8 -5.80 46.52 8.73
CA ASP A 8 -5.19 47.15 7.57
C ASP A 8 -6.04 48.39 7.20
N PHE A 9 -5.39 49.54 7.10
CA PHE A 9 -6.02 50.86 6.86
C PHE A 9 -7.19 51.25 7.78
N GLY A 10 -7.21 50.77 9.04
CA GLY A 10 -8.17 51.22 10.05
C GLY A 10 -9.57 50.61 9.96
N ASN A 11 -9.80 49.67 9.03
CA ASN A 11 -11.05 48.94 8.93
C ASN A 11 -10.94 47.58 9.63
N GLN A 12 -11.97 47.22 10.39
CA GLN A 12 -12.08 45.93 11.06
C GLN A 12 -13.07 45.06 10.26
N TYR A 13 -12.65 43.85 9.88
CA TYR A 13 -13.47 42.94 9.09
C TYR A 13 -13.84 41.72 9.94
N GLU A 14 -15.13 41.35 9.94
CA GLU A 14 -15.64 40.17 10.63
C GLU A 14 -15.97 39.08 9.60
N ILE A 15 -15.28 37.94 9.66
CA ILE A 15 -15.49 36.80 8.76
C ILE A 15 -16.38 35.78 9.47
N ASN A 16 -17.62 35.63 9.01
CA ASN A 16 -18.60 34.70 9.60
C ASN A 16 -18.83 33.48 8.70
N ASP A 17 -17.73 32.80 8.32
CA ASP A 17 -17.76 31.60 7.48
C ASP A 17 -16.88 30.49 8.07
N LYS A 18 -17.53 29.40 8.50
CA LYS A 18 -16.91 28.24 9.17
C LYS A 18 -15.92 27.47 8.28
N ILE A 19 -16.05 27.57 6.95
CA ILE A 19 -15.15 26.89 5.99
C ILE A 19 -13.85 27.68 5.86
N LEU A 20 -13.95 29.01 5.77
CA LEU A 20 -12.78 29.89 5.76
C LEU A 20 -12.05 29.84 7.10
N GLU A 21 -12.78 29.80 8.22
CA GLU A 21 -12.21 29.65 9.56
C GLU A 21 -11.29 28.40 9.66
N ARG A 22 -11.76 27.25 9.18
CA ARG A 22 -10.96 26.01 9.13
C ARG A 22 -9.75 26.10 8.19
N THR A 23 -9.88 26.86 7.10
CA THR A 23 -8.83 27.01 6.09
C THR A 23 -7.67 27.89 6.59
N PHE A 24 -7.96 28.83 7.50
CA PHE A 24 -6.96 29.72 8.09
C PHE A 24 -6.39 29.24 9.43
N LEU A 25 -7.12 28.40 10.18
CA LEU A 25 -6.69 27.86 11.49
C LEU A 25 -5.33 27.14 11.49
N ASN A 26 -4.90 26.63 10.34
CA ASN A 26 -3.65 25.87 10.20
C ASN A 26 -2.56 26.62 9.41
N ARG A 27 -2.74 27.92 9.14
CA ARG A 27 -1.80 28.72 8.34
C ARG A 27 -1.10 29.77 9.19
N THR A 28 0.15 30.06 8.85
CA THR A 28 0.94 31.13 9.50
C THR A 28 0.41 32.51 9.11
N PRO A 29 0.64 33.57 9.92
CA PRO A 29 0.20 34.92 9.60
C PRO A 29 0.67 35.45 8.23
N ASP A 30 1.89 35.10 7.82
CA ASP A 30 2.45 35.48 6.51
C ASP A 30 1.71 34.81 5.35
N GLU A 31 1.35 33.53 5.49
CA GLU A 31 0.54 32.81 4.49
C GLU A 31 -0.85 33.43 4.37
N ILE A 32 -1.47 33.80 5.48
CA ILE A 32 -2.78 34.47 5.49
C ILE A 32 -2.67 35.82 4.77
N THR A 33 -1.63 36.62 5.08
CA THR A 33 -1.40 37.91 4.43
C THR A 33 -1.14 37.77 2.93
N ASN A 34 -0.36 36.77 2.51
CA ASN A 34 -0.10 36.51 1.09
C ASN A 34 -1.36 36.06 0.35
N ILE A 35 -2.19 35.22 0.95
CA ILE A 35 -3.49 34.83 0.39
C ILE A 35 -4.38 36.05 0.20
N LEU A 36 -4.51 36.91 1.22
CA LEU A 36 -5.34 38.11 1.14
C LEU A 36 -4.82 39.12 0.09
N ARG A 37 -3.49 39.30 -0.01
CA ARG A 37 -2.86 40.14 -1.04
C ARG A 37 -3.14 39.59 -2.45
N LEU A 38 -3.02 38.28 -2.63
CA LEU A 38 -3.29 37.63 -3.91
C LEU A 38 -4.78 37.75 -4.28
N SER A 39 -5.68 37.52 -3.33
CA SER A 39 -7.13 37.68 -3.53
C SER A 39 -7.49 39.13 -3.91
N SER A 40 -6.90 40.12 -3.23
CA SER A 40 -7.10 41.53 -3.55
C SER A 40 -6.56 41.88 -4.94
N TYR A 41 -5.39 41.36 -5.32
CA TYR A 41 -4.81 41.56 -6.64
C TYR A 41 -5.68 40.94 -7.75
N ILE A 42 -6.20 39.72 -7.52
CA ILE A 42 -7.10 39.04 -8.45
C ILE A 42 -8.42 39.81 -8.61
N LEU A 43 -9.01 40.30 -7.51
CA LEU A 43 -10.23 41.10 -7.54
C LEU A 43 -10.04 42.44 -8.27
N ASP A 44 -8.90 43.11 -8.07
CA ASP A 44 -8.56 44.36 -8.76
C ASP A 44 -8.33 44.16 -10.27
N LYS A 45 -7.78 43.00 -10.66
CA LYS A 45 -7.46 42.69 -12.07
C LYS A 45 -8.55 41.92 -12.81
N MET A 46 -9.52 41.32 -12.11
CA MET A 46 -10.63 40.59 -12.72
C MET A 46 -11.42 41.41 -13.75
N PRO A 47 -11.76 42.69 -13.51
CA PRO A 47 -12.50 43.50 -14.49
C PRO A 47 -11.74 43.72 -15.81
N SER A 48 -10.39 43.71 -15.77
CA SER A 48 -9.54 43.79 -16.97
C SER A 48 -9.38 42.44 -17.69
N ILE A 49 -9.45 41.33 -16.97
CA ILE A 49 -9.37 39.97 -17.53
C ILE A 49 -10.68 39.58 -18.22
N VAL A 50 -11.83 39.96 -17.65
CA VAL A 50 -13.16 39.65 -18.20
C VAL A 50 -13.47 40.42 -19.49
N LYS A 51 -12.78 41.53 -19.77
CA LYS A 51 -13.04 42.36 -20.97
C LYS A 51 -12.25 41.97 -22.22
N ASN A 52 -11.38 40.96 -22.17
CA ASN A 52 -10.46 40.65 -23.27
C ASN A 52 -10.75 39.26 -23.85
N GLU A 53 -11.80 39.16 -24.67
CA GLU A 53 -12.31 37.91 -25.26
C GLU A 53 -11.24 37.13 -26.06
N GLY A 54 -10.24 37.80 -26.64
CA GLY A 54 -9.15 37.16 -27.37
C GLY A 54 -8.23 36.29 -26.50
N ILE A 55 -8.02 36.67 -25.24
CA ILE A 55 -7.19 35.89 -24.30
C ILE A 55 -7.92 34.59 -23.90
N LEU A 56 -9.24 34.63 -23.80
CA LEU A 56 -10.04 33.44 -23.48
C LEU A 56 -9.95 32.40 -24.61
N TYR A 57 -10.04 32.85 -25.86
CA TYR A 57 -9.94 32.00 -27.06
C TYR A 57 -8.56 31.37 -27.22
N ASP A 58 -7.49 32.13 -26.96
CA ASP A 58 -6.13 31.62 -26.99
C ASP A 58 -5.86 30.62 -25.85
N ILE A 59 -6.44 30.85 -24.66
CA ILE A 59 -6.34 29.91 -23.54
C ILE A 59 -7.13 28.63 -23.85
N GLU A 60 -8.37 28.72 -24.36
CA GLU A 60 -9.16 27.56 -24.77
C GLU A 60 -8.43 26.73 -25.84
N GLY A 61 -7.88 27.39 -26.87
CA GLY A 61 -7.10 26.71 -27.92
C GLY A 61 -5.81 26.04 -27.43
N ILE A 62 -5.14 26.61 -26.41
CA ILE A 62 -3.96 25.99 -25.78
C ILE A 62 -4.35 24.83 -24.87
N VAL A 63 -5.46 24.96 -24.14
CA VAL A 63 -6.01 23.93 -23.26
C VAL A 63 -6.46 22.72 -24.09
N ASP A 64 -7.17 22.93 -25.19
CA ASP A 64 -7.66 21.86 -26.07
C ASP A 64 -6.52 21.08 -26.74
N LYS A 65 -5.52 21.77 -27.29
CA LYS A 65 -4.35 21.11 -27.91
C LYS A 65 -3.50 20.33 -26.91
N LYS A 66 -3.34 20.86 -25.69
CA LYS A 66 -2.64 20.12 -24.62
C LYS A 66 -3.46 18.93 -24.15
N ASN A 67 -4.78 19.07 -24.05
CA ASN A 67 -5.68 17.98 -23.68
C ASN A 67 -5.66 16.86 -24.71
N GLU A 68 -5.64 17.15 -26.01
CA GLU A 68 -5.55 16.12 -27.05
C GLU A 68 -4.24 15.31 -26.96
N SER A 69 -3.10 15.98 -26.75
CA SER A 69 -1.81 15.31 -26.53
C SER A 69 -1.78 14.49 -25.24
N VAL A 70 -2.44 14.95 -24.19
CA VAL A 70 -2.57 14.23 -22.91
C VAL A 70 -3.51 13.03 -23.07
N CYS A 71 -4.64 13.16 -23.75
CA CYS A 71 -5.57 12.08 -24.05
C CYS A 71 -4.88 10.97 -24.87
N GLN A 72 -4.13 11.31 -25.92
CA GLN A 72 -3.36 10.34 -26.70
C GLN A 72 -2.30 9.59 -25.84
N LYS A 73 -1.67 10.29 -24.89
CA LYS A 73 -0.74 9.66 -23.93
C LYS A 73 -1.48 8.77 -22.94
N ILE A 74 -2.65 9.18 -22.44
CA ILE A 74 -3.48 8.40 -21.52
C ILE A 74 -3.98 7.14 -22.22
N GLU A 75 -4.48 7.23 -23.44
CA GLU A 75 -4.91 6.09 -24.26
C GLU A 75 -3.76 5.11 -24.49
N SER A 76 -2.59 5.62 -24.89
CA SER A 76 -1.37 4.79 -25.03
C SER A 76 -0.97 4.10 -23.71
N VAL A 77 -1.03 4.80 -22.57
CA VAL A 77 -0.78 4.20 -21.25
C VAL A 77 -1.83 3.15 -20.93
N ASN A 78 -3.10 3.41 -21.22
CA ASN A 78 -4.21 2.51 -20.93
C ASN A 78 -4.14 1.24 -21.77
N ASP A 79 -3.79 1.34 -23.05
CA ASP A 79 -3.54 0.19 -23.93
C ASP A 79 -2.36 -0.66 -23.45
N ASN A 80 -1.28 -0.03 -22.98
CA ASN A 80 -0.14 -0.72 -22.40
C ASN A 80 -0.53 -1.44 -21.09
N LEU A 81 -1.35 -0.80 -20.25
CA LEU A 81 -1.84 -1.34 -18.97
C LEU A 81 -2.81 -2.50 -19.20
N LEU A 82 -3.66 -2.41 -20.22
CA LEU A 82 -4.55 -3.48 -20.67
C LEU A 82 -3.74 -4.69 -21.17
N CYS A 83 -2.68 -4.46 -21.95
CA CYS A 83 -1.78 -5.53 -22.39
C CYS A 83 -1.14 -6.26 -21.21
N LEU A 84 -0.66 -5.53 -20.20
CA LEU A 84 -0.02 -6.09 -19.00
C LEU A 84 -0.99 -6.84 -18.07
N THR A 85 -2.28 -6.51 -18.09
CA THR A 85 -3.30 -7.09 -17.18
C THR A 85 -4.18 -8.17 -17.83
N SER A 86 -4.22 -8.24 -19.16
CA SER A 86 -5.16 -9.10 -19.90
C SER A 86 -4.89 -10.61 -19.82
N GLY A 87 -3.72 -11.05 -19.34
CA GLY A 87 -3.33 -12.48 -19.32
C GLY A 87 -3.25 -13.14 -20.70
N ASN A 88 -3.44 -12.37 -21.78
CA ASN A 88 -3.43 -12.86 -23.15
C ASN A 88 -2.00 -12.84 -23.70
N SER A 89 -1.42 -14.02 -23.88
CA SER A 89 -0.03 -14.19 -24.33
C SER A 89 0.27 -13.51 -25.68
N SER A 90 -0.73 -13.38 -26.56
CA SER A 90 -0.57 -12.70 -27.86
C SER A 90 -0.44 -11.18 -27.73
N LEU A 91 -1.24 -10.56 -26.86
CA LEU A 91 -1.15 -9.13 -26.57
C LEU A 91 0.16 -8.80 -25.84
N LEU A 92 0.56 -9.67 -24.91
CA LEU A 92 1.81 -9.53 -24.17
C LEU A 92 3.04 -9.68 -25.08
N GLY A 93 2.97 -10.59 -26.07
CA GLY A 93 3.98 -10.75 -27.11
C GLY A 93 4.12 -9.50 -27.96
N LYS A 94 3.01 -9.02 -28.54
CA LYS A 94 2.98 -7.79 -29.35
C LYS A 94 3.47 -6.56 -28.58
N PHE A 95 3.12 -6.45 -27.31
CA PHE A 95 3.61 -5.39 -26.44
C PHE A 95 5.13 -5.45 -26.26
N ASN A 96 5.69 -6.64 -26.04
CA ASN A 96 7.12 -6.85 -25.92
C ASN A 96 7.87 -6.51 -27.21
N GLU A 97 7.34 -6.95 -28.36
CA GLU A 97 7.86 -6.62 -29.69
C GLU A 97 7.90 -5.10 -29.92
N ASN A 98 6.82 -4.39 -29.58
CA ASN A 98 6.73 -2.94 -29.69
C ASN A 98 7.76 -2.21 -28.81
N ILE A 99 8.01 -2.70 -27.59
CA ILE A 99 9.04 -2.14 -26.71
C ILE A 99 10.42 -2.29 -27.36
N ILE A 100 10.74 -3.49 -27.84
CA ILE A 100 12.04 -3.78 -28.47
C ILE A 100 12.20 -2.93 -29.74
N GLU A 101 11.18 -2.84 -30.58
CA GLU A 101 11.21 -2.03 -31.80
C GLU A 101 11.49 -0.55 -31.49
N LYS A 102 10.77 0.03 -30.52
CA LYS A 102 10.98 1.42 -30.08
C LYS A 102 12.39 1.62 -29.54
N TYR A 103 12.87 0.70 -28.71
CA TYR A 103 14.22 0.74 -28.16
C TYR A 103 15.27 0.76 -29.28
N LEU A 104 15.16 -0.15 -30.25
CA LEU A 104 16.10 -0.25 -31.36
C LEU A 104 16.10 1.00 -32.24
N LYS A 105 14.92 1.58 -32.52
CA LYS A 105 14.81 2.83 -33.29
C LYS A 105 15.48 4.02 -32.60
N ILE A 106 15.43 4.07 -31.27
CA ILE A 106 16.08 5.13 -30.49
C ILE A 106 17.60 4.94 -30.44
N HIS A 107 18.07 3.72 -30.15
CA HIS A 107 19.49 3.45 -29.93
C HIS A 107 20.29 3.21 -31.22
N PHE A 108 19.63 2.79 -32.30
CA PHE A 108 20.23 2.56 -33.61
C PHE A 108 19.48 3.34 -34.72
N PRO A 109 19.44 4.68 -34.66
CA PRO A 109 18.66 5.50 -35.60
C PRO A 109 19.13 5.39 -37.06
N HIS A 110 20.34 4.88 -37.28
CA HIS A 110 20.90 4.65 -38.61
C HIS A 110 20.56 3.27 -39.18
N TYR A 111 19.98 2.37 -38.39
CA TYR A 111 19.55 1.06 -38.85
C TYR A 111 18.10 1.12 -39.30
N GLU A 112 17.77 0.29 -40.28
CA GLU A 112 16.37 0.09 -40.64
C GLU A 112 15.84 -1.07 -39.79
N ILE A 113 14.82 -0.76 -38.98
CA ILE A 113 14.19 -1.69 -38.05
C ILE A 113 12.83 -2.09 -38.64
N ILE A 114 12.69 -3.37 -38.99
CA ILE A 114 11.51 -3.93 -39.64
C ILE A 114 10.82 -4.87 -38.65
N ASN A 115 9.56 -4.58 -38.33
CA ASN A 115 8.70 -5.52 -37.62
C ASN A 115 8.16 -6.55 -38.63
N THR A 116 8.36 -7.83 -38.37
CA THR A 116 8.02 -8.89 -39.34
C THR A 116 6.53 -9.16 -39.40
N ALA A 117 5.78 -8.86 -38.33
CA ALA A 117 4.33 -8.99 -38.29
C ALA A 117 3.64 -8.08 -39.34
N THR A 118 4.24 -6.95 -39.69
CA THR A 118 3.70 -6.01 -40.69
C THR A 118 4.26 -6.23 -42.09
N SER A 119 5.47 -6.79 -42.23
CA SER A 119 6.11 -7.03 -43.52
C SER A 119 5.85 -8.42 -44.11
N GLY A 120 5.38 -9.37 -43.30
CA GLY A 120 5.10 -10.75 -43.73
C GLY A 120 6.34 -11.64 -43.89
N GLU A 121 7.53 -11.12 -43.55
CA GLU A 121 8.75 -11.92 -43.54
C GLU A 121 8.69 -12.99 -42.42
N LYS A 122 9.15 -14.21 -42.69
CA LYS A 122 9.19 -15.30 -41.71
C LYS A 122 10.59 -15.45 -41.10
N CYS A 123 11.08 -14.42 -40.41
CA CYS A 123 12.44 -14.42 -39.87
C CYS A 123 12.56 -13.62 -38.57
N GLY A 124 12.11 -14.23 -37.46
CA GLY A 124 12.07 -13.55 -36.17
C GLY A 124 10.86 -12.62 -36.06
N ASP A 125 10.75 -11.91 -34.94
CA ASP A 125 9.73 -10.86 -34.73
C ASP A 125 10.19 -9.51 -35.29
N ILE A 126 11.50 -9.25 -35.25
CA ILE A 126 12.12 -8.01 -35.72
C ILE A 126 13.35 -8.33 -36.55
N VAL A 127 13.54 -7.62 -37.65
CA VAL A 127 14.78 -7.63 -38.43
C VAL A 127 15.46 -6.27 -38.36
N VAL A 128 16.75 -6.30 -38.07
CA VAL A 128 17.62 -5.12 -38.05
C VAL A 128 18.51 -5.16 -39.27
N ASN A 129 18.30 -4.24 -40.20
CA ASN A 129 19.18 -4.03 -41.34
C ASN A 129 20.30 -3.07 -40.91
N THR A 130 21.45 -3.64 -40.57
CA THR A 130 22.65 -2.87 -40.29
C THR A 130 23.15 -2.35 -41.64
N ARG A 131 23.33 -1.04 -41.81
CA ARG A 131 23.86 -0.44 -43.07
C ARG A 131 25.35 -0.75 -43.29
N THR A 132 25.81 -1.89 -42.80
CA THR A 132 27.21 -2.34 -42.78
C THR A 132 27.34 -3.68 -43.48
N ASN A 133 28.57 -4.14 -43.70
CA ASN A 133 28.84 -5.44 -44.34
C ASN A 133 28.29 -6.64 -43.56
N MET A 134 27.83 -6.45 -42.32
CA MET A 134 27.17 -7.46 -41.51
C MET A 134 25.79 -7.84 -42.08
N GLY A 135 25.14 -6.94 -42.81
CA GLY A 135 23.82 -7.17 -43.39
C GLY A 135 22.72 -7.15 -42.33
N ARG A 136 21.91 -8.21 -42.29
CA ARG A 136 20.68 -8.31 -41.49
C ARG A 136 20.92 -9.09 -40.18
N ILE A 137 20.19 -8.73 -39.14
CA ILE A 137 20.11 -9.48 -37.87
C ILE A 137 18.65 -9.81 -37.63
N SER A 138 18.33 -11.08 -37.40
CA SER A 138 16.99 -11.52 -37.00
C SER A 138 16.89 -11.58 -35.47
N ILE A 139 15.86 -10.98 -34.90
CA ILE A 139 15.61 -10.93 -33.46
C ILE A 139 14.27 -11.61 -33.19
N GLU A 140 14.29 -12.65 -32.37
CA GLU A 140 13.10 -13.32 -31.83
C GLU A 140 12.99 -12.97 -30.35
N SER A 141 11.81 -12.52 -29.93
CA SER A 141 11.53 -12.08 -28.57
C SER A 141 10.56 -13.02 -27.87
N LYS A 142 10.84 -13.37 -26.62
CA LYS A 142 10.01 -14.28 -25.84
C LYS A 142 9.79 -13.73 -24.43
N ASN A 143 8.53 -13.55 -24.07
CA ASN A 143 8.13 -13.05 -22.76
C ASN A 143 7.40 -14.15 -21.97
N TYR A 144 8.16 -15.11 -21.44
CA TYR A 144 7.65 -16.16 -20.54
C TYR A 144 7.79 -15.71 -19.09
N ASP A 145 6.97 -16.28 -18.20
CA ASP A 145 7.04 -16.01 -16.76
C ASP A 145 8.41 -16.38 -16.16
N VAL A 146 8.84 -15.67 -15.11
CA VAL A 146 10.16 -15.83 -14.45
C VAL A 146 10.45 -17.29 -14.04
N GLY A 147 9.42 -18.07 -13.69
CA GLY A 147 9.54 -19.48 -13.30
C GLY A 147 9.49 -20.49 -14.45
N ARG A 148 9.29 -20.05 -15.71
CA ARG A 148 9.10 -20.92 -16.87
C ARG A 148 10.16 -20.61 -17.93
N PRO A 149 11.29 -21.36 -17.95
CA PRO A 149 12.32 -21.17 -18.95
C PRO A 149 11.78 -21.35 -20.37
N ILE A 150 12.35 -20.62 -21.34
CA ILE A 150 12.06 -20.84 -22.75
C ILE A 150 12.51 -22.26 -23.12
N PRO A 151 11.61 -23.11 -23.62
CA PRO A 151 11.92 -24.50 -23.91
C PRO A 151 12.78 -24.65 -25.16
N SER A 152 13.54 -25.74 -25.25
CA SER A 152 14.38 -26.05 -26.42
C SER A 152 13.61 -26.07 -27.75
N THR A 153 12.31 -26.38 -27.73
CA THR A 153 11.46 -26.36 -28.92
C THR A 153 11.33 -24.96 -29.56
N GLU A 154 11.34 -23.89 -28.77
CA GLU A 154 11.35 -22.51 -29.27
C GLU A 154 12.73 -22.14 -29.83
N ILE A 155 13.80 -22.59 -29.18
CA ILE A 155 15.18 -22.44 -29.68
C ILE A 155 15.32 -23.10 -31.05
N ASP A 156 14.82 -24.33 -31.19
CA ASP A 156 14.88 -25.09 -32.44
C ASP A 156 13.99 -24.49 -33.52
N LYS A 157 12.84 -23.93 -33.14
CA LYS A 157 11.97 -23.18 -34.06
C LYS A 157 12.72 -21.96 -34.61
N PHE A 158 13.29 -21.14 -33.74
CA PHE A 158 14.06 -19.97 -34.15
C PHE A 158 15.25 -20.34 -35.06
N LYS A 159 15.98 -21.41 -34.73
CA LYS A 159 17.05 -21.94 -35.60
C LYS A 159 16.52 -22.28 -37.00
N ARG A 160 15.40 -22.97 -37.11
CA ARG A 160 14.80 -23.32 -38.41
C ARG A 160 14.39 -22.07 -39.20
N ASP A 161 13.75 -21.12 -38.54
CA ASP A 161 13.29 -19.88 -39.17
C ASP A 161 14.50 -19.05 -39.65
N LEU A 162 15.56 -18.95 -38.85
CA LEU A 162 16.81 -18.30 -39.23
C LEU A 162 17.47 -18.98 -40.45
N MET A 163 17.50 -20.31 -40.49
CA MET A 163 18.05 -21.05 -41.63
C MET A 163 17.29 -20.78 -42.93
N ASN A 164 15.96 -20.63 -42.86
CA ASN A 164 15.11 -20.36 -44.02
C ASN A 164 15.16 -18.89 -44.48
N SER A 165 15.59 -17.98 -43.61
CA SER A 165 15.61 -16.54 -43.90
C SER A 165 16.80 -16.06 -44.73
N GLY A 166 17.87 -16.86 -44.83
CA GLY A 166 19.15 -16.44 -45.41
C GLY A 166 19.98 -15.49 -44.51
N ILE A 167 19.45 -15.01 -43.39
CA ILE A 167 20.13 -14.09 -42.46
C ILE A 167 21.25 -14.83 -41.70
N LYS A 168 22.47 -14.26 -41.60
CA LYS A 168 23.64 -14.89 -40.94
C LYS A 168 23.59 -14.82 -39.40
N TYR A 169 23.01 -13.75 -38.87
CA TYR A 169 23.05 -13.40 -37.45
C TYR A 169 21.65 -13.44 -36.83
N GLY A 170 21.52 -14.13 -35.70
CA GLY A 170 20.27 -14.24 -34.94
C GLY A 170 20.45 -13.88 -33.47
N ILE A 171 19.45 -13.25 -32.88
CA ILE A 171 19.34 -13.03 -31.42
C ILE A 171 18.02 -13.62 -30.95
N LEU A 172 18.06 -14.56 -30.00
CA LEU A 172 16.90 -14.96 -29.22
C LEU A 172 16.96 -14.26 -27.87
N ILE A 173 16.03 -13.33 -27.63
CA ILE A 173 15.97 -12.56 -26.38
C ILE A 173 14.77 -12.98 -25.53
N SER A 174 15.02 -13.25 -24.25
CA SER A 174 14.00 -13.39 -23.23
C SER A 174 13.95 -12.17 -22.33
N THR A 175 12.76 -11.60 -22.18
CA THR A 175 12.56 -10.45 -21.30
C THR A 175 12.57 -10.87 -19.82
N ASN A 176 11.82 -11.91 -19.46
CA ASN A 176 11.56 -12.25 -18.06
C ASN A 176 12.11 -13.60 -17.60
N SER A 177 12.36 -14.53 -18.51
CA SER A 177 12.71 -15.92 -18.17
C SER A 177 14.12 -16.30 -18.59
N ARG A 178 14.63 -17.41 -18.05
CA ARG A 178 15.87 -18.02 -18.55
C ARG A 178 15.63 -18.75 -19.88
N ILE A 179 16.68 -18.93 -20.67
CA ILE A 179 16.64 -19.81 -21.85
C ILE A 179 17.19 -21.18 -21.46
N THR A 180 16.48 -22.26 -21.81
CA THR A 180 16.88 -23.62 -21.39
C THR A 180 18.28 -23.96 -21.91
N GLY A 181 19.18 -24.31 -20.98
CA GLY A 181 20.55 -24.75 -21.31
C GLY A 181 21.50 -23.63 -21.74
N LYS A 182 21.14 -22.36 -21.50
CA LYS A 182 21.94 -21.19 -21.86
C LYS A 182 22.20 -20.30 -20.65
N GLU A 183 23.34 -19.62 -20.64
CA GLU A 183 23.64 -18.56 -19.66
C GLU A 183 22.87 -17.27 -19.99
N THR A 184 23.00 -16.23 -19.14
CA THR A 184 22.33 -14.94 -19.33
C THR A 184 22.68 -14.29 -20.66
N VAL A 185 23.94 -14.43 -21.08
CA VAL A 185 24.43 -14.12 -22.42
C VAL A 185 25.25 -15.30 -22.87
N ASP A 186 24.82 -15.96 -23.94
CA ASP A 186 25.50 -17.15 -24.49
C ASP A 186 25.40 -17.12 -26.02
N TYR A 187 26.31 -17.76 -26.74
CA TYR A 187 26.26 -17.80 -28.20
C TYR A 187 26.63 -19.18 -28.74
N GLU A 188 26.16 -19.50 -29.94
CA GLU A 188 26.58 -20.69 -30.65
C GLU A 188 26.70 -20.45 -32.16
N THR A 189 27.52 -21.28 -32.80
CA THR A 189 27.59 -21.37 -34.26
C THR A 189 26.78 -22.56 -34.73
N TYR A 190 25.79 -22.33 -35.58
CA TYR A 190 24.90 -23.36 -36.11
C TYR A 190 24.80 -23.27 -37.64
N LYS A 191 25.41 -24.23 -38.36
CA LYS A 191 25.40 -24.29 -39.84
C LYS A 191 25.76 -22.95 -40.51
N ASP A 192 26.90 -22.38 -40.11
CA ASP A 192 27.42 -21.08 -40.59
C ASP A 192 26.60 -19.84 -40.16
N LYS A 193 25.64 -20.02 -39.23
CA LYS A 193 24.93 -18.93 -38.56
C LYS A 193 25.51 -18.70 -37.17
N ILE A 194 25.50 -17.46 -36.72
CA ILE A 194 25.82 -17.11 -35.33
C ILE A 194 24.53 -16.72 -34.63
N ILE A 195 24.23 -17.43 -33.53
CA ILE A 195 23.02 -17.22 -32.74
C ILE A 195 23.44 -16.79 -31.34
N LEU A 196 22.97 -15.63 -30.92
CA LEU A 196 23.14 -15.12 -29.57
C LEU A 196 21.85 -15.37 -28.76
N TYR A 197 22.00 -15.86 -27.55
CA TYR A 197 20.96 -16.07 -26.56
C TYR A 197 21.13 -15.03 -25.45
N VAL A 198 20.06 -14.29 -25.16
CA VAL A 198 20.08 -13.23 -24.16
C VAL A 198 18.87 -13.40 -23.25
N GLY A 199 19.03 -13.67 -21.97
CA GLY A 199 17.89 -13.75 -21.06
C GLY A 199 18.20 -14.32 -19.67
N PRO A 200 17.53 -13.84 -18.60
CA PRO A 200 16.49 -12.81 -18.60
C PRO A 200 17.08 -11.41 -18.76
N ALA A 201 16.54 -10.62 -19.70
CA ALA A 201 17.10 -9.33 -20.12
C ALA A 201 16.40 -8.11 -19.51
N GLY A 202 15.22 -8.29 -18.91
CA GLY A 202 14.37 -7.19 -18.47
C GLY A 202 13.79 -6.38 -19.63
N HIS A 203 13.00 -5.35 -19.30
CA HIS A 203 12.35 -4.46 -20.28
C HIS A 203 13.23 -3.27 -20.71
N ASP A 204 14.38 -3.06 -20.07
CA ASP A 204 15.30 -1.97 -20.42
C ASP A 204 16.15 -2.26 -21.67
N ASN A 205 16.12 -3.52 -22.14
CA ASN A 205 16.79 -4.03 -23.33
C ASN A 205 18.30 -3.72 -23.39
N PHE A 206 18.95 -3.45 -22.26
CA PHE A 206 20.39 -3.15 -22.25
C PHE A 206 21.21 -4.33 -22.79
N LEU A 207 20.84 -5.56 -22.40
CA LEU A 207 21.52 -6.76 -22.90
C LEU A 207 21.28 -6.99 -24.41
N LEU A 208 20.17 -6.52 -24.98
CA LEU A 208 19.96 -6.57 -26.43
C LEU A 208 20.97 -5.70 -27.17
N ASN A 209 21.19 -4.48 -26.66
CA ASN A 209 22.16 -3.55 -27.20
C ASN A 209 23.58 -4.14 -27.15
N LEU A 210 23.96 -4.70 -25.99
CA LEU A 210 25.21 -5.43 -25.84
C LEU A 210 25.31 -6.57 -26.86
N GLY A 211 24.23 -7.32 -27.07
CA GLY A 211 24.19 -8.42 -28.02
C GLY A 211 24.38 -8.00 -29.49
N ILE A 212 23.77 -6.89 -29.90
CA ILE A 212 23.96 -6.33 -31.25
C ILE A 212 25.41 -5.89 -31.44
N HIS A 213 25.98 -5.19 -30.46
CA HIS A 213 27.39 -4.81 -30.50
C HIS A 213 28.32 -6.03 -30.54
N TYR A 214 28.02 -7.07 -29.77
CA TYR A 214 28.79 -8.31 -29.78
C TYR A 214 28.82 -8.95 -31.18
N LEU A 215 27.66 -9.10 -31.82
CA LEU A 215 27.58 -9.65 -33.17
C LEU A 215 28.28 -8.76 -34.21
N LYS A 216 28.21 -7.43 -34.06
CA LYS A 216 28.94 -6.49 -34.93
C LYS A 216 30.44 -6.69 -34.80
N THR A 217 30.96 -6.80 -33.58
CA THR A 217 32.39 -7.06 -33.33
C THR A 217 32.81 -8.38 -33.95
N LEU A 218 32.03 -9.45 -33.77
CA LEU A 218 32.32 -10.74 -34.42
C LEU A 218 32.37 -10.64 -35.94
N ASN A 219 31.45 -9.90 -36.55
CA ASN A 219 31.43 -9.70 -38.01
C ASN A 219 32.65 -8.92 -38.51
N GLU A 220 33.06 -7.86 -37.81
CA GLU A 220 34.25 -7.08 -38.15
C GLU A 220 35.52 -7.94 -38.08
N LEU A 221 35.59 -8.80 -37.07
CA LEU A 221 36.67 -9.77 -36.88
C LEU A 221 36.73 -10.82 -38.00
N ASP A 222 35.60 -11.36 -38.43
CA ASP A 222 35.49 -12.30 -39.55
C ASP A 222 35.90 -11.63 -40.89
N ALA A 223 35.51 -10.38 -41.10
CA ALA A 223 35.89 -9.60 -42.28
C ALA A 223 37.40 -9.33 -42.36
N ILE A 224 38.08 -9.14 -41.23
CA ILE A 224 39.54 -9.02 -41.16
C ILE A 224 40.20 -10.35 -41.56
N HIS A 225 39.65 -11.48 -41.12
CA HIS A 225 40.15 -12.81 -41.46
C HIS A 225 40.06 -13.12 -42.96
N THR A 226 38.94 -12.74 -43.58
CA THR A 226 38.61 -13.08 -44.98
C THR A 226 39.37 -12.20 -46.00
N ARG A 227 39.82 -11.00 -45.63
CA ARG A 227 40.54 -10.05 -46.52
C ARG A 227 42.03 -10.35 -46.71
N SER A 228 42.45 -11.61 -46.58
CA SER A 228 43.83 -12.05 -46.82
C SER A 228 44.88 -11.47 -45.86
N ILE A 229 44.49 -11.05 -44.66
CA ILE A 229 45.42 -11.11 -43.52
C ILE A 229 45.27 -12.52 -42.99
N ASN A 230 46.22 -13.41 -43.30
CA ASN A 230 46.16 -14.78 -42.80
C ASN A 230 46.36 -14.75 -41.27
N ILE A 231 45.27 -14.55 -40.51
CA ILE A 231 45.29 -14.45 -39.05
C ILE A 231 45.88 -15.74 -38.44
N ARG A 232 45.73 -16.87 -39.14
CA ARG A 232 46.36 -18.14 -38.74
C ARG A 232 47.89 -18.07 -38.73
N ASP A 233 48.49 -17.29 -39.63
CA ASP A 233 49.95 -17.15 -39.75
C ASP A 233 50.48 -15.93 -38.98
N ASN A 234 49.65 -14.94 -38.71
CA ASN A 234 50.04 -13.75 -37.95
C ASN A 234 49.79 -13.95 -36.45
N LYS A 235 50.79 -14.55 -35.78
CA LYS A 235 50.79 -14.82 -34.34
C LYS A 235 50.37 -13.60 -33.50
N CYS A 236 50.83 -12.39 -33.85
CA CYS A 236 50.52 -11.16 -33.10
C CYS A 236 49.02 -10.82 -33.11
N ILE A 237 48.35 -11.02 -34.25
CA ILE A 237 46.90 -10.76 -34.36
C ILE A 237 46.12 -11.83 -33.59
N ARG A 238 46.52 -13.10 -33.70
CA ARG A 238 45.89 -14.19 -32.93
C ARG A 238 46.03 -13.98 -31.42
N ASP A 239 47.23 -13.65 -30.96
CA ASP A 239 47.48 -13.43 -29.53
C ASP A 239 46.64 -12.25 -28.99
N LYS A 240 46.51 -11.16 -29.76
CA LYS A 240 45.58 -10.05 -29.43
C LYS A 240 44.11 -10.46 -29.44
N PHE A 241 43.73 -11.35 -30.35
CA PHE A 241 42.37 -11.86 -30.41
C PHE A 241 42.04 -12.68 -29.17
N ASP A 242 42.93 -13.60 -28.81
CA ASP A 242 42.81 -14.41 -27.60
C ASP A 242 42.76 -13.51 -26.35
N GLU A 243 43.54 -12.42 -26.32
CA GLU A 243 43.50 -11.43 -25.25
C GLU A 243 42.14 -10.70 -25.16
N ILE A 244 41.60 -10.24 -26.30
CA ILE A 244 40.29 -9.57 -26.36
C ILE A 244 39.18 -10.54 -25.95
N SER A 245 39.19 -11.76 -26.49
CA SER A 245 38.23 -12.81 -26.14
C SER A 245 38.27 -13.11 -24.64
N ARG A 246 39.45 -13.32 -24.05
CA ARG A 246 39.60 -13.52 -22.60
C ARG A 246 39.11 -12.32 -21.80
N THR A 247 39.43 -11.10 -22.24
CA THR A 247 38.98 -9.87 -21.55
C THR A 247 37.46 -9.76 -21.57
N PHE A 248 36.84 -10.15 -22.69
CA PHE A 248 35.40 -10.16 -22.85
C PHE A 248 34.73 -11.24 -21.99
N GLU A 249 35.25 -12.47 -22.01
CA GLU A 249 34.79 -13.57 -21.14
C GLU A 249 34.90 -13.19 -19.66
N ASN A 250 36.01 -12.57 -19.26
CA ASN A 250 36.18 -12.06 -17.90
C ASN A 250 35.16 -10.97 -17.55
N SER A 251 34.83 -10.10 -18.51
CA SER A 251 33.85 -9.03 -18.33
C SER A 251 32.43 -9.58 -18.23
N LEU A 252 32.07 -10.58 -19.06
CA LEU A 252 30.81 -11.31 -18.97
C LEU A 252 30.68 -12.06 -17.64
N SER A 253 31.73 -12.74 -17.20
CA SER A 253 31.75 -13.43 -15.91
C SER A 253 31.50 -12.46 -14.75
N LYS A 254 32.16 -11.29 -14.76
CA LYS A 254 31.93 -10.22 -13.78
C LYS A 254 30.51 -9.67 -13.84
N LEU A 255 29.97 -9.48 -15.04
CA LEU A 255 28.58 -9.02 -15.23
C LEU A 255 27.60 -10.03 -14.67
N ASN A 256 27.74 -11.32 -15.00
CA ASN A 256 26.91 -12.41 -14.50
C ASN A 256 27.00 -12.50 -12.96
N HIS A 257 28.20 -12.34 -12.39
CA HIS A 257 28.37 -12.28 -10.95
C HIS A 257 27.62 -11.08 -10.33
N GLY A 258 27.73 -9.89 -10.93
CA GLY A 258 27.02 -8.70 -10.49
C GLY A 258 25.50 -8.86 -10.55
N VAL A 259 24.97 -9.42 -11.63
CA VAL A 259 23.53 -9.73 -11.78
C VAL A 259 23.06 -10.70 -10.68
N ASN A 260 23.85 -11.73 -10.36
CA ASN A 260 23.53 -12.65 -9.28
C ASN A 260 23.52 -11.96 -7.90
N GLN A 261 24.47 -11.07 -7.62
CA GLN A 261 24.48 -10.28 -6.38
C GLN A 261 23.27 -9.35 -6.27
N ILE A 262 22.85 -8.73 -7.38
CA ILE A 262 21.64 -7.89 -7.42
C ILE A 262 20.41 -8.74 -7.07
N ASN A 263 20.24 -9.89 -7.74
CA ASN A 263 19.12 -10.80 -7.47
C ASN A 263 19.09 -11.29 -6.01
N GLU A 264 20.24 -11.57 -5.40
CA GLU A 264 20.31 -11.93 -3.98
C GLU A 264 19.94 -10.75 -3.07
N THR A 265 20.36 -9.54 -3.43
CA THR A 265 20.03 -8.31 -2.69
C THR A 265 18.54 -8.01 -2.76
N GLU A 266 17.91 -8.16 -3.94
CA GLU A 266 16.47 -8.02 -4.12
C GLU A 266 15.69 -9.02 -3.25
N LYS A 267 16.12 -10.29 -3.20
CA LYS A 267 15.51 -11.29 -2.31
C LYS A 267 15.61 -10.90 -0.84
N LYS A 268 16.78 -10.40 -0.41
CA LYS A 268 16.98 -9.91 0.97
C LYS A 268 16.07 -8.72 1.25
N MET A 269 16.00 -7.74 0.34
CA MET A 269 15.11 -6.58 0.48
C MET A 269 13.65 -6.99 0.60
N ALA A 270 13.17 -7.91 -0.27
CA ALA A 270 11.81 -8.42 -0.20
C ALA A 270 11.50 -9.06 1.16
N SER A 271 12.43 -9.84 1.71
CA SER A 271 12.28 -10.43 3.05
C SER A 271 12.21 -9.37 4.16
N THR A 272 13.06 -8.35 4.11
CA THR A 272 13.06 -7.23 5.06
C THR A 272 11.75 -6.43 5.00
N PHE A 273 11.24 -6.17 3.80
CA PHE A 273 9.94 -5.50 3.63
C PHE A 273 8.79 -6.32 4.21
N SER A 274 8.81 -7.64 4.07
CA SER A 274 7.81 -8.50 4.68
C SER A 274 7.81 -8.39 6.21
N LEU A 275 8.99 -8.39 6.83
CA LEU A 275 9.14 -8.24 8.29
C LEU A 275 8.66 -6.87 8.78
N LEU A 276 9.02 -5.81 8.06
CA LEU A 276 8.59 -4.44 8.37
C LEU A 276 7.06 -4.31 8.28
N ARG A 277 6.44 -4.94 7.26
CA ARG A 277 4.98 -4.96 7.12
C ARG A 277 4.31 -5.66 8.30
N SER A 278 4.83 -6.80 8.75
CA SER A 278 4.29 -7.50 9.94
C SER A 278 4.39 -6.63 11.19
N SER A 279 5.54 -5.99 11.41
CA SER A 279 5.75 -5.10 12.57
C SER A 279 4.78 -3.92 12.57
N LEU A 280 4.50 -3.33 11.40
CA LEU A 280 3.50 -2.25 11.28
C LEU A 280 2.07 -2.74 11.61
N GLN A 281 1.72 -3.97 11.24
CA GLN A 281 0.40 -4.52 11.57
C GLN A 281 0.23 -4.73 13.08
N GLU A 282 1.28 -5.19 13.77
CA GLU A 282 1.28 -5.32 15.22
C GLU A 282 1.06 -3.95 15.89
N ILE A 283 1.81 -2.92 15.47
CA ILE A 283 1.64 -1.55 16.00
C ILE A 283 0.21 -1.04 15.77
N ILE A 284 -0.36 -1.22 14.57
CA ILE A 284 -1.74 -0.80 14.26
C ILE A 284 -2.75 -1.53 15.17
N SER A 285 -2.55 -2.82 15.40
CA SER A 285 -3.40 -3.61 16.30
C SER A 285 -3.37 -3.07 17.72
N ASP A 286 -2.18 -2.80 18.26
CA ASP A 286 -2.00 -2.24 19.60
C ASP A 286 -2.65 -0.86 19.74
N PHE A 287 -2.51 0.00 18.73
CA PHE A 287 -3.18 1.30 18.69
C PHE A 287 -4.71 1.16 18.75
N ASN A 288 -5.28 0.22 17.97
CA ASN A 288 -6.72 0.00 17.97
C ASN A 288 -7.23 -0.49 19.32
N ILE A 289 -6.52 -1.42 19.98
CA ILE A 289 -6.85 -1.88 21.34
C ILE A 289 -6.86 -0.71 22.33
N ASN A 290 -5.85 0.16 22.26
CA ASN A 290 -5.77 1.31 23.16
C ASN A 290 -6.85 2.38 22.87
N LEU A 291 -7.20 2.59 21.59
CA LEU A 291 -8.32 3.46 21.22
C LEU A 291 -9.64 2.93 21.77
N GLU A 292 -9.87 1.62 21.73
CA GLU A 292 -11.07 0.99 22.30
C GLU A 292 -11.13 1.19 23.83
N LYS A 293 -10.02 0.97 24.53
CA LYS A 293 -9.92 1.24 25.98
C LYS A 293 -10.24 2.69 26.33
N MET A 294 -9.63 3.65 25.62
CA MET A 294 -9.92 5.07 25.84
C MET A 294 -11.38 5.42 25.57
N ASN A 295 -12.00 4.83 24.56
CA ASN A 295 -13.42 5.04 24.28
C ASN A 295 -14.32 4.52 25.40
N ILE A 296 -13.98 3.38 25.99
CA ILE A 296 -14.68 2.83 27.18
C ILE A 296 -14.55 3.81 28.36
N GLU A 297 -13.34 4.28 28.66
CA GLU A 297 -13.11 5.25 29.75
C GLU A 297 -13.86 6.57 29.53
N ILE A 298 -13.87 7.10 28.29
CA ILE A 298 -14.64 8.31 27.95
C ILE A 298 -16.15 8.09 28.15
N SER A 299 -16.65 6.90 27.81
CA SER A 299 -18.05 6.53 28.03
C SER A 299 -18.40 6.53 29.52
N ASP A 300 -17.55 5.89 30.33
CA ASP A 300 -17.70 5.83 31.79
C ASP A 300 -17.67 7.24 32.42
N LEU A 301 -16.78 8.12 31.96
CA LEU A 301 -16.70 9.51 32.42
C LEU A 301 -17.94 10.32 32.06
N LYS A 302 -18.47 10.18 30.84
CA LYS A 302 -19.70 10.86 30.40
C LYS A 302 -20.92 10.43 31.22
N GLU A 303 -21.01 9.15 31.55
CA GLU A 303 -22.06 8.66 32.42
C GLU A 303 -21.96 9.22 33.85
N GLY A 304 -20.75 9.56 34.32
CA GLY A 304 -20.50 10.17 35.63
C GLY A 304 -20.91 11.64 35.74
N SER A 305 -20.65 12.46 34.71
CA SER A 305 -20.76 13.93 34.80
C SER A 305 -22.18 14.52 34.78
N CYS A 306 -23.22 13.72 34.48
CA CYS A 306 -24.62 14.18 34.38
C CYS A 306 -25.58 13.34 35.24
N ARG A 307 -25.19 12.98 36.47
CA ARG A 307 -26.03 12.17 37.36
C ARG A 307 -26.85 13.08 38.28
N GLU A 308 -28.15 13.15 38.03
CA GLU A 308 -29.11 13.62 39.04
C GLU A 308 -29.34 12.50 40.05
N TYR A 309 -29.01 12.75 41.33
CA TYR A 309 -29.21 11.79 42.41
C TYR A 309 -30.59 11.94 43.04
N SER A 310 -31.21 10.81 43.34
CA SER A 310 -32.48 10.75 44.08
C SER A 310 -32.23 11.00 45.57
N GLN A 311 -33.16 11.70 46.22
CA GLN A 311 -33.10 11.89 47.67
C GLN A 311 -33.37 10.56 48.39
N TYR A 312 -32.79 10.37 49.57
CA TYR A 312 -32.98 9.12 50.34
C TYR A 312 -34.46 8.81 50.63
N ALA A 313 -35.30 9.83 50.83
CA ALA A 313 -36.74 9.65 51.01
C ALA A 313 -37.41 9.01 49.78
N GLU A 314 -36.98 9.38 48.57
CA GLU A 314 -37.47 8.82 47.31
C GLU A 314 -37.04 7.37 47.14
N ILE A 315 -35.83 7.01 47.61
CA ILE A 315 -35.34 5.63 47.63
C ILE A 315 -36.22 4.75 48.53
N VAL A 316 -36.50 5.22 49.75
CA VAL A 316 -37.36 4.50 50.69
C VAL A 316 -38.77 4.34 50.11
N ASP A 317 -39.31 5.37 49.48
CA ASP A 317 -40.62 5.29 48.82
C ASP A 317 -40.63 4.27 47.67
N ALA A 318 -39.60 4.30 46.81
CA ALA A 318 -39.43 3.36 45.72
C ALA A 318 -39.34 1.90 46.22
N ILE A 319 -38.62 1.64 47.31
CA ILE A 319 -38.52 0.29 47.90
C ILE A 319 -39.88 -0.18 48.42
N ARG A 320 -40.63 0.68 49.11
CA ARG A 320 -41.93 0.35 49.71
C ARG A 320 -43.01 0.13 48.67
N ASN A 321 -43.06 1.00 47.66
CA ASN A 321 -44.17 1.06 46.70
C ASN A 321 -43.85 0.38 45.36
N GLY A 322 -42.58 0.27 44.99
CA GLY A 322 -42.16 -0.23 43.68
C GLY A 322 -42.03 -1.74 43.57
N ARG A 323 -42.09 -2.50 44.67
CA ARG A 323 -42.05 -3.97 44.64
C ARG A 323 -43.40 -4.59 44.28
N PRO A 324 -43.46 -5.46 43.25
CA PRO A 324 -44.72 -6.09 42.84
C PRO A 324 -45.25 -7.14 43.83
N ASP A 325 -44.36 -7.81 44.58
CA ASP A 325 -44.73 -8.89 45.50
C ASP A 325 -45.13 -8.39 46.91
N LYS A 326 -44.90 -7.11 47.21
CA LYS A 326 -45.16 -6.47 48.52
C LYS A 326 -44.68 -7.28 49.74
N ASN A 327 -43.61 -8.07 49.56
CA ASN A 327 -43.11 -8.94 50.61
C ASN A 327 -42.43 -8.12 51.72
N ALA A 328 -43.06 -8.05 52.90
CA ALA A 328 -42.62 -7.21 54.01
C ALA A 328 -41.18 -7.52 54.48
N ASN A 329 -40.75 -8.78 54.46
CA ASN A 329 -39.39 -9.15 54.88
C ASN A 329 -38.34 -8.64 53.89
N LYS A 330 -38.62 -8.75 52.59
CA LYS A 330 -37.73 -8.24 51.53
C LYS A 330 -37.65 -6.73 51.53
N ILE A 331 -38.76 -6.05 51.77
CA ILE A 331 -38.80 -4.59 51.94
C ILE A 331 -37.92 -4.18 53.13
N LYS A 332 -38.07 -4.82 54.30
CA LYS A 332 -37.22 -4.55 55.47
C LYS A 332 -35.73 -4.78 55.21
N LEU A 333 -35.37 -5.85 54.48
CA LEU A 333 -33.98 -6.13 54.11
C LEU A 333 -33.40 -5.03 53.21
N LEU A 334 -34.16 -4.58 52.21
CA LEU A 334 -33.77 -3.48 51.33
C LEU A 334 -33.63 -2.17 52.11
N GLU A 335 -34.61 -1.83 52.96
CA GLU A 335 -34.53 -0.63 53.81
C GLU A 335 -33.30 -0.65 54.71
N ARG A 336 -32.98 -1.81 55.32
CA ARG A 336 -31.76 -1.98 56.12
C ARG A 336 -30.51 -1.72 55.28
N LEU A 337 -30.41 -2.34 54.10
CA LEU A 337 -29.26 -2.17 53.20
C LEU A 337 -29.07 -0.70 52.82
N PHE A 338 -30.14 -0.04 52.38
CA PHE A 338 -30.07 1.36 51.93
C PHE A 338 -29.86 2.33 53.09
N ASN A 339 -30.30 2.00 54.30
CA ASN A 339 -29.95 2.76 55.50
C ASN A 339 -28.46 2.66 55.82
N GLU A 340 -27.85 1.47 55.76
CA GLU A 340 -26.40 1.30 55.95
C GLU A 340 -25.60 2.08 54.87
N LEU A 341 -25.99 1.96 53.60
CA LEU A 341 -25.38 2.74 52.51
C LEU A 341 -25.52 4.25 52.75
N HIS A 342 -26.70 4.72 53.17
CA HIS A 342 -26.94 6.14 53.41
C HIS A 342 -26.09 6.68 54.57
N GLN A 343 -25.98 5.91 55.67
CA GLN A 343 -25.12 6.26 56.81
C GLN A 343 -23.64 6.35 56.43
N LYS A 344 -23.23 5.64 55.38
CA LYS A 344 -21.87 5.67 54.81
C LYS A 344 -21.71 6.68 53.67
N SER A 345 -22.63 7.64 53.57
CA SER A 345 -22.61 8.74 52.61
C SER A 345 -22.68 8.32 51.14
N TYR A 346 -23.33 7.19 50.84
CA TYR A 346 -23.64 6.84 49.45
C TYR A 346 -24.76 7.72 48.90
N GLN A 347 -24.62 8.10 47.63
CA GLN A 347 -25.65 8.73 46.82
C GLN A 347 -26.39 7.65 46.02
N PHE A 348 -27.63 7.94 45.61
CA PHE A 348 -28.50 6.94 44.98
C PHE A 348 -29.13 7.46 43.69
N LYS A 349 -29.38 6.56 42.75
CA LYS A 349 -30.11 6.86 41.52
C LYS A 349 -31.14 5.77 41.27
N ILE A 350 -32.41 6.16 41.18
CA ILE A 350 -33.49 5.24 40.81
C ILE A 350 -33.48 5.07 39.29
N GLU A 351 -33.40 3.82 38.85
CA GLU A 351 -33.60 3.42 37.46
C GLU A 351 -34.89 2.60 37.33
N GLU A 352 -35.26 2.20 36.11
CA GLU A 352 -36.55 1.57 35.84
C GLU A 352 -36.80 0.29 36.68
N SER A 353 -35.76 -0.49 36.99
CA SER A 353 -35.87 -1.71 37.81
C SER A 353 -34.81 -1.89 38.88
N ASP A 354 -33.80 -1.03 38.87
CA ASP A 354 -32.63 -1.10 39.74
C ASP A 354 -32.51 0.22 40.52
N ILE A 355 -31.83 0.16 41.67
CA ILE A 355 -31.35 1.36 42.37
C ILE A 355 -29.83 1.29 42.37
N GLY A 356 -29.19 2.22 41.66
CA GLY A 356 -27.74 2.39 41.66
C GLY A 356 -27.28 3.15 42.90
N PHE A 357 -26.14 2.77 43.46
CA PHE A 357 -25.51 3.47 44.59
C PHE A 357 -24.06 3.84 44.28
N TYR A 358 -23.68 5.04 44.70
CA TYR A 358 -22.45 5.73 44.33
C TYR A 358 -21.75 6.27 45.58
N LYS A 359 -20.42 6.22 45.63
CA LYS A 359 -19.60 6.79 46.69
C LYS A 359 -18.66 7.80 46.06
N GLU A 360 -18.70 9.06 46.48
CA GLU A 360 -17.88 10.14 45.90
C GLU A 360 -18.03 10.21 44.36
N GLU A 361 -19.25 10.15 43.83
CA GLU A 361 -19.57 10.11 42.38
C GLU A 361 -19.13 8.82 41.64
N ILE A 362 -18.42 7.89 42.30
CA ILE A 362 -17.97 6.62 41.74
C ILE A 362 -19.06 5.56 41.90
N TYR A 363 -19.44 4.92 40.80
CA TYR A 363 -20.41 3.82 40.81
C TYR A 363 -19.88 2.63 41.59
N SER A 364 -20.57 2.29 42.68
CA SER A 364 -20.18 1.21 43.58
C SER A 364 -21.00 -0.05 43.37
N GLY A 365 -22.20 0.07 42.81
CA GLY A 365 -23.07 -1.07 42.59
C GLY A 365 -24.53 -0.73 42.35
N LYS A 366 -25.36 -1.77 42.24
CA LYS A 366 -26.82 -1.62 42.13
C LYS A 366 -27.58 -2.75 42.80
N VAL A 367 -28.84 -2.51 43.09
CA VAL A 367 -29.76 -3.50 43.64
C VAL A 367 -30.97 -3.63 42.74
N ASN A 368 -31.29 -4.87 42.31
CA ASN A 368 -32.54 -5.12 41.60
C ASN A 368 -33.69 -5.22 42.61
N TYR A 369 -34.30 -4.07 42.90
CA TYR A 369 -35.31 -3.99 43.94
C TYR A 369 -36.68 -4.49 43.47
N LYS A 370 -36.97 -4.53 42.15
CA LYS A 370 -38.24 -5.00 41.58
C LYS A 370 -38.33 -6.52 41.33
N GLY A 371 -37.23 -7.26 41.46
CA GLY A 371 -37.18 -8.70 41.22
C GLY A 371 -38.15 -9.51 42.10
N ARG A 372 -38.99 -10.36 41.49
CA ARG A 372 -40.05 -11.11 42.21
C ARG A 372 -39.51 -12.19 43.16
N SER A 373 -38.53 -12.97 42.72
CA SER A 373 -38.07 -14.16 43.44
C SER A 373 -36.99 -13.87 44.47
N ARG A 374 -35.93 -13.18 44.08
CA ARG A 374 -34.75 -12.86 44.91
C ARG A 374 -34.34 -11.39 44.75
N ILE A 375 -33.56 -10.89 45.70
CA ILE A 375 -32.95 -9.56 45.64
C ILE A 375 -31.46 -9.78 45.44
N ASP A 376 -30.97 -9.45 44.26
CA ASP A 376 -29.54 -9.52 43.95
C ASP A 376 -28.93 -8.13 44.11
N ILE A 377 -27.83 -8.05 44.86
CA ILE A 377 -26.97 -6.88 45.02
C ILE A 377 -25.74 -7.11 44.16
N PHE A 378 -25.41 -6.12 43.34
CA PHE A 378 -24.24 -6.09 42.47
C PHE A 378 -23.27 -5.08 43.05
N PHE A 379 -22.08 -5.50 43.50
CA PHE A 379 -20.98 -4.60 43.85
C PHE A 379 -19.92 -4.64 42.76
N LYS A 380 -19.56 -3.49 42.20
CA LYS A 380 -18.49 -3.38 41.20
C LYS A 380 -17.13 -3.55 41.90
N GLU A 381 -16.31 -4.49 41.44
CA GLU A 381 -14.91 -4.59 41.88
C GLU A 381 -14.12 -3.47 41.21
N THR A 382 -13.49 -2.64 42.01
CA THR A 382 -12.69 -1.50 41.53
C THR A 382 -11.18 -1.75 41.69
N GLU A 383 -10.78 -2.80 42.40
CA GLU A 383 -9.38 -3.18 42.55
C GLU A 383 -8.88 -4.00 41.35
N GLU A 384 -7.60 -3.82 40.97
CA GLU A 384 -6.94 -4.60 39.89
C GLU A 384 -6.94 -6.11 40.15
N TYR A 385 -7.10 -6.55 41.40
CA TYR A 385 -7.07 -7.95 41.81
C TYR A 385 -8.34 -8.32 42.57
N THR A 386 -9.01 -9.38 42.12
CA THR A 386 -10.19 -9.92 42.80
C THR A 386 -9.79 -10.54 44.14
N ARG A 387 -10.31 -9.98 45.24
CA ARG A 387 -10.11 -10.58 46.58
C ARG A 387 -10.82 -11.94 46.67
N PRO A 388 -10.28 -12.92 47.41
CA PRO A 388 -10.98 -14.18 47.67
C PRO A 388 -12.36 -13.93 48.29
N TYR A 389 -13.40 -14.59 47.78
CA TYR A 389 -14.76 -14.44 48.27
C TYR A 389 -15.41 -15.80 48.57
N PRO A 390 -16.34 -15.85 49.55
CA PRO A 390 -17.05 -17.07 49.90
C PRO A 390 -18.05 -17.47 48.80
N LYS A 391 -17.64 -18.43 47.96
CA LYS A 391 -18.43 -18.96 46.81
C LYS A 391 -19.83 -19.47 47.16
N LYS A 392 -20.12 -19.72 48.45
CA LYS A 392 -21.45 -20.14 48.91
C LYS A 392 -22.48 -19.00 48.90
N ILE A 393 -22.04 -17.76 49.09
CA ILE A 393 -22.92 -16.58 49.22
C ILE A 393 -22.69 -15.54 48.11
N VAL A 394 -21.54 -15.61 47.42
CA VAL A 394 -21.12 -14.64 46.40
C VAL A 394 -20.85 -15.38 45.09
N SER A 395 -21.39 -14.85 43.99
CA SER A 395 -20.99 -15.22 42.64
C SER A 395 -20.39 -14.01 41.93
N MET A 396 -19.55 -14.22 40.92
CA MET A 396 -18.91 -13.12 40.19
C MET A 396 -19.25 -13.19 38.71
N LYS A 397 -19.64 -12.06 38.13
CA LYS A 397 -19.92 -11.93 36.70
C LYS A 397 -19.63 -10.52 36.23
N ASN A 398 -18.87 -10.37 35.15
CA ASN A 398 -18.52 -9.07 34.55
C ASN A 398 -18.00 -8.07 35.61
N ASP A 399 -17.02 -8.50 36.41
CA ASP A 399 -16.41 -7.68 37.48
C ASP A 399 -17.38 -7.18 38.57
N ASN A 400 -18.53 -7.82 38.70
CA ASN A 400 -19.48 -7.57 39.78
C ASN A 400 -19.58 -8.77 40.71
N TYR A 401 -19.47 -8.52 42.02
CA TYR A 401 -19.93 -9.45 43.04
C TYR A 401 -21.45 -9.42 43.08
N ILE A 402 -22.05 -10.58 42.87
CA ILE A 402 -23.49 -10.79 42.91
C ILE A 402 -23.82 -11.54 44.20
N ILE A 403 -24.54 -10.86 45.09
CA ILE A 403 -24.91 -11.34 46.41
C ILE A 403 -26.44 -11.38 46.50
N GLU A 404 -27.00 -12.52 46.87
CA GLU A 404 -28.44 -12.61 47.16
C GLU A 404 -28.70 -12.09 48.58
N LEU A 405 -29.48 -11.02 48.71
CA LEU A 405 -29.81 -10.40 50.00
C LEU A 405 -30.74 -11.30 50.82
N LYS A 406 -30.19 -11.89 51.89
CA LYS A 406 -30.89 -12.75 52.85
C LYS A 406 -30.60 -12.31 54.28
N GLU A 407 -31.52 -12.59 55.20
CA GLU A 407 -31.28 -12.43 56.64
C GLU A 407 -30.35 -13.55 57.13
N ASN A 408 -29.06 -13.43 56.82
CA ASN A 408 -28.01 -14.36 57.19
C ASN A 408 -26.77 -13.56 57.64
N ALA A 409 -26.19 -13.94 58.78
CA ALA A 409 -25.08 -13.21 59.38
C ALA A 409 -23.82 -13.18 58.50
N GLU A 410 -23.51 -14.27 57.80
CA GLU A 410 -22.37 -14.36 56.88
C GLU A 410 -22.57 -13.45 55.66
N THR A 411 -23.79 -13.44 55.11
CA THR A 411 -24.16 -12.54 54.00
C THR A 411 -24.05 -11.07 54.40
N TRP A 412 -24.59 -10.69 55.56
CA TRP A 412 -24.52 -9.31 56.04
C TRP A 412 -23.10 -8.88 56.41
N ALA A 413 -22.29 -9.76 56.99
CA ALA A 413 -20.89 -9.45 57.28
C ALA A 413 -20.13 -9.11 55.98
N PHE A 414 -20.33 -9.89 54.91
CA PHE A 414 -19.69 -9.63 53.62
C PHE A 414 -20.23 -8.36 52.94
N ILE A 415 -21.55 -8.10 53.01
CA ILE A 415 -22.14 -6.85 52.50
C ILE A 415 -21.54 -5.64 53.23
N LEU A 416 -21.47 -5.67 54.56
CA LEU A 416 -20.92 -4.58 55.36
C LEU A 416 -19.41 -4.38 55.16
N GLU A 417 -18.66 -5.42 54.82
CA GLU A 417 -17.25 -5.29 54.42
C GLU A 417 -17.09 -4.55 53.08
N LYS A 418 -18.07 -4.69 52.17
CA LYS A 418 -18.05 -4.06 50.84
C LYS A 418 -18.57 -2.61 50.81
N ILE A 419 -19.25 -2.16 51.85
CA ILE A 419 -19.77 -0.79 52.03
C ILE A 419 -18.75 0.07 52.79
#